data_AF-A0A7S3N920-F1
#
_entry.id   AF-A0A7S3N920-F1
#
_cell.length_a   1.000
_cell.length_b   1.000
_cell.length_c   1.000
_cell.angle_alpha   90.00
_cell.angle_beta   90.00
_cell.angle_gamma   90.00
#
_symmetry.space_group_name_H-M   'P 1'
#
loop_
_entity.id
_entity.type
_entity.pdbx_description
1 polymer ?
#
loop_
_entity_poly.entity_id
_entity_poly.type
_entity_poly.pdbx_seq_one_letter_code
_entity_poly.pdbx_strand_id
1 'polypeptide(L)'
;AKWHRNGKLLKKFNSFYDFILCTEYLIANGYTHPNLLAAKGESAGGMLVAHAMNLRPELYRAAILKVPFLDVVNTLEDETLPLTVTDYLEFGNPFESDQYYQAISSYSPYENLK
;
A
#
# COMPACT_ATOMS: atom_id res chain seq x y z
N ALA A 1 -18.30 -0.71 6.48
CA ALA A 1 -18.55 -2.15 6.22
C ALA A 1 -17.43 -3.01 6.83
N LYS A 2 -17.66 -4.32 7.08
CA LYS A 2 -16.64 -5.23 7.67
C LYS A 2 -15.36 -5.31 6.82
N TRP A 3 -15.51 -5.33 5.49
CA TRP A 3 -14.40 -5.40 4.54
C TRP A 3 -13.43 -4.22 4.69
N HIS A 4 -13.95 -2.98 4.62
CA HIS A 4 -13.15 -1.76 4.81
C HIS A 4 -12.42 -1.72 6.16
N ARG A 5 -13.07 -2.11 7.27
CA ARG A 5 -12.42 -2.17 8.58
C ARG A 5 -11.25 -3.16 8.66
N ASN A 6 -11.26 -4.19 7.81
CA ASN A 6 -10.19 -5.17 7.74
C ASN A 6 -9.05 -4.73 6.79
N GLY A 7 -9.13 -3.57 6.13
CA GLY A 7 -8.09 -3.05 5.24
C GLY A 7 -7.58 -1.66 5.63
N LYS A 8 -7.72 -1.28 6.91
CA LYS A 8 -7.32 0.03 7.45
C LYS A 8 -6.54 -0.12 8.76
N LEU A 9 -5.86 0.94 9.19
CA LEU A 9 -5.08 0.97 10.45
C LEU A 9 -4.10 -0.23 10.53
N LEU A 10 -3.98 -0.87 11.69
CA LEU A 10 -3.13 -2.05 11.92
C LEU A 10 -3.47 -3.27 11.03
N LYS A 11 -4.57 -3.22 10.26
CA LYS A 11 -4.96 -4.26 9.30
C LYS A 11 -4.66 -3.88 7.86
N LYS A 12 -3.97 -2.77 7.61
CA LYS A 12 -3.69 -2.26 6.25
C LYS A 12 -3.00 -3.28 5.34
N PHE A 13 -2.19 -4.15 5.93
CA PHE A 13 -1.51 -5.24 5.22
C PHE A 13 -2.43 -6.17 4.43
N ASN A 14 -3.67 -6.36 4.89
CA ASN A 14 -4.62 -7.21 4.16
C ASN A 14 -4.89 -6.69 2.75
N SER A 15 -4.89 -5.36 2.54
CA SER A 15 -5.06 -4.79 1.19
C SER A 15 -3.92 -5.18 0.26
N PHE A 16 -2.67 -5.16 0.75
CA PHE A 16 -1.51 -5.51 -0.06
C PHE A 16 -1.48 -7.01 -0.36
N TYR A 17 -1.77 -7.85 0.65
CA TYR A 17 -1.84 -9.30 0.46
C TYR A 17 -2.96 -9.71 -0.48
N ASP A 18 -4.15 -9.12 -0.36
CA ASP A 18 -5.26 -9.41 -1.29
C ASP A 18 -4.85 -9.07 -2.73
N PHE A 19 -4.15 -7.96 -2.96
CA PHE A 19 -3.70 -7.56 -4.30
C PHE A 19 -2.64 -8.51 -4.88
N ILE A 20 -1.69 -8.94 -4.06
CA ILE A 20 -0.68 -9.93 -4.45
C ILE A 20 -1.33 -11.29 -4.73
N LEU A 21 -2.21 -11.77 -3.84
CA LEU A 21 -2.88 -13.07 -4.01
C LEU A 21 -3.78 -13.09 -5.24
N CYS A 22 -4.49 -11.99 -5.54
CA CYS A 22 -5.23 -11.87 -6.80
C CYS A 22 -4.29 -11.94 -8.01
N THR A 23 -3.12 -11.30 -7.93
CA THR A 23 -2.12 -11.33 -8.99
C THR A 23 -1.57 -12.74 -9.22
N GLU A 24 -1.18 -13.43 -8.16
CA GLU A 24 -0.68 -14.79 -8.22
C GLU A 24 -1.74 -15.76 -8.75
N TYR A 25 -3.00 -15.58 -8.35
CA TYR A 25 -4.11 -16.38 -8.87
C TYR A 25 -4.24 -16.24 -10.39
N LEU A 26 -4.17 -15.02 -10.92
CA LEU A 26 -4.25 -14.78 -12.37
C LEU A 26 -3.10 -15.46 -13.13
N ILE A 27 -1.88 -15.40 -12.58
CA ILE A 27 -0.70 -16.05 -13.16
C ILE A 27 -0.84 -17.59 -13.10
N ALA A 28 -1.22 -18.14 -11.93
CA ALA A 28 -1.32 -19.57 -11.72
C ALA A 28 -2.39 -20.23 -12.60
N ASN A 29 -3.46 -19.50 -12.94
CA ASN A 29 -4.53 -19.98 -13.81
C ASN A 29 -4.29 -19.64 -15.30
N GLY A 30 -3.12 -19.13 -15.66
CA GLY A 30 -2.74 -18.89 -17.05
C GLY A 30 -3.45 -17.71 -17.73
N TYR A 31 -4.09 -16.81 -16.97
CA TYR A 31 -4.69 -15.59 -17.53
C TYR A 31 -3.63 -14.59 -17.99
N THR A 32 -2.43 -14.65 -17.40
CA THR A 32 -1.31 -13.78 -17.74
C THR A 32 0.02 -14.47 -17.38
N HIS A 33 1.12 -13.82 -17.71
CA HIS A 33 2.47 -14.19 -17.29
C HIS A 33 3.13 -12.95 -16.67
N PRO A 34 4.02 -13.07 -15.66
CA PRO A 34 4.68 -11.91 -15.04
C PRO A 34 5.30 -10.93 -16.05
N ASN A 35 5.95 -11.44 -17.10
CA ASN A 35 6.51 -10.63 -18.20
C ASN A 35 5.48 -9.82 -19.04
N LEU A 36 4.18 -10.09 -18.88
CA LEU A 36 3.08 -9.43 -19.59
C LEU A 36 2.13 -8.69 -18.65
N LEU A 37 2.38 -8.73 -17.34
CA LEU A 37 1.49 -8.14 -16.34
C LEU A 37 1.94 -6.74 -15.94
N ALA A 38 0.99 -5.81 -15.88
CA ALA A 38 1.19 -4.48 -15.32
C ALA A 38 0.18 -4.19 -14.21
N ALA A 39 0.60 -3.40 -13.21
CA ALA A 39 -0.27 -2.91 -12.14
C ALA A 39 -0.52 -1.40 -12.29
N LYS A 40 -1.72 -0.93 -11.94
CA LYS A 40 -2.06 0.50 -11.97
C LYS A 40 -2.69 0.93 -10.65
N GLY A 41 -2.20 2.01 -10.08
CA GLY A 41 -2.68 2.60 -8.84
C GLY A 41 -2.77 4.12 -8.92
N GLU A 42 -3.73 4.71 -8.21
CA GLU A 42 -3.92 6.15 -8.13
C GLU A 42 -4.17 6.60 -6.68
N SER A 43 -3.56 7.71 -6.25
CA SER A 43 -3.66 8.20 -4.86
C SER A 43 -3.27 7.10 -3.85
N ALA A 44 -4.15 6.74 -2.91
CA ALA A 44 -3.95 5.62 -1.99
C ALA A 44 -3.81 4.26 -2.72
N GLY A 45 -4.36 4.11 -3.92
CA GLY A 45 -4.11 2.95 -4.78
C GLY A 45 -2.68 2.92 -5.34
N GLY A 46 -2.02 4.07 -5.44
CA GLY A 46 -0.59 4.15 -5.76
C GLY A 46 0.27 3.51 -4.66
N MET A 47 -0.08 3.76 -3.39
CA MET A 47 0.52 3.10 -2.23
C MET A 47 0.37 1.58 -2.30
N LEU A 48 -0.84 1.10 -2.63
CA LEU A 48 -1.15 -0.32 -2.79
C LEU A 48 -0.22 -1.00 -3.80
N VAL A 49 -0.11 -0.43 -4.99
CA VAL A 49 0.72 -0.98 -6.06
C VAL A 49 2.20 -0.91 -5.69
N ALA A 50 2.67 0.22 -5.20
CA ALA A 50 4.08 0.39 -4.85
C ALA A 50 4.52 -0.55 -3.73
N HIS A 51 3.74 -0.68 -2.65
CA HIS A 51 4.06 -1.61 -1.58
C HIS A 51 4.03 -3.07 -2.06
N ALA A 52 3.04 -3.46 -2.87
CA ALA A 52 2.99 -4.80 -3.45
C ALA A 52 4.22 -5.12 -4.31
N MET A 53 4.71 -4.15 -5.08
CA MET A 53 5.93 -4.29 -5.87
C MET A 53 7.19 -4.37 -5.01
N ASN A 54 7.28 -3.62 -3.90
CA ASN A 54 8.40 -3.75 -2.97
C ASN A 54 8.45 -5.15 -2.34
N LEU A 55 7.29 -5.75 -2.06
CA LEU A 55 7.21 -7.11 -1.51
C LEU A 55 7.49 -8.19 -2.57
N ARG A 56 6.95 -8.04 -3.78
CA ARG A 56 6.94 -9.06 -4.83
C ARG A 56 7.24 -8.47 -6.22
N PRO A 57 8.46 -7.91 -6.43
CA PRO A 57 8.80 -7.20 -7.65
C PRO A 57 8.74 -8.11 -8.89
N GLU A 58 8.94 -9.41 -8.73
CA GLU A 58 8.97 -10.39 -9.82
C GLU A 58 7.59 -10.67 -10.44
N LEU A 59 6.50 -10.25 -9.80
CA LEU A 59 5.13 -10.47 -10.30
C LEU A 59 4.73 -9.49 -11.41
N TYR A 60 5.38 -8.33 -11.49
CA TYR A 60 4.94 -7.21 -12.34
C TYR A 60 6.04 -6.79 -13.31
N ARG A 61 5.73 -6.74 -14.61
CA ARG A 61 6.64 -6.20 -15.63
C ARG A 61 6.68 -4.68 -15.64
N ALA A 62 5.57 -4.04 -15.31
CA ALA A 62 5.43 -2.59 -15.32
C ALA A 62 4.41 -2.11 -14.29
N ALA A 63 4.50 -0.84 -13.90
CA ALA A 63 3.48 -0.20 -13.09
C ALA A 63 3.19 1.23 -13.54
N ILE A 64 1.94 1.65 -13.33
CA ILE A 64 1.48 3.01 -13.55
C ILE A 64 0.99 3.56 -12.21
N LEU A 65 1.73 4.51 -11.66
CA LEU A 65 1.42 5.18 -10.40
C LEU A 65 0.97 6.62 -10.70
N LYS A 66 -0.31 6.92 -10.46
CA LYS A 66 -0.88 8.27 -10.65
C LYS A 66 -1.04 8.98 -9.31
N VAL A 67 -0.47 10.18 -9.17
CA VAL A 67 -0.49 10.97 -7.92
C VAL A 67 -0.32 10.10 -6.66
N PRO A 68 0.71 9.24 -6.60
CA PRO A 68 0.72 8.13 -5.64
C PRO A 68 1.09 8.60 -4.23
N PHE A 69 0.39 8.06 -3.23
CA PHE A 69 0.73 8.27 -1.83
C PHE A 69 1.87 7.32 -1.41
N LEU A 70 3.13 7.74 -1.59
CA LEU A 70 4.31 6.86 -1.40
C LEU A 70 5.10 7.13 -0.13
N ASP A 71 5.00 8.33 0.42
CA ASP A 71 5.72 8.78 1.61
C ASP A 71 4.74 8.88 2.79
N VAL A 72 4.30 7.72 3.28
CA VAL A 72 3.19 7.62 4.22
C VAL A 72 3.61 8.10 5.61
N VAL A 73 4.81 7.71 6.07
CA VAL A 73 5.30 8.09 7.41
C VAL A 73 5.45 9.59 7.52
N ASN A 74 6.25 10.22 6.64
CA ASN A 74 6.53 11.65 6.77
C ASN A 74 5.25 12.49 6.53
N THR A 75 4.36 12.07 5.63
CA THR A 75 3.06 12.75 5.44
C THR A 75 2.21 12.69 6.70
N LEU A 76 2.11 11.52 7.36
CA LEU A 76 1.30 11.38 8.57
C LEU A 76 1.96 12.01 9.81
N GLU A 77 3.25 12.33 9.76
CA GLU A 77 3.93 13.10 10.81
C GLU A 77 3.74 14.62 10.65
N ASP A 78 3.35 15.11 9.47
CA ASP A 78 3.14 16.53 9.19
C ASP A 78 1.66 16.94 9.27
N GLU A 79 1.24 17.42 10.44
CA GLU A 79 -0.12 17.92 10.69
C GLU A 79 -0.43 19.25 9.98
N THR A 80 0.54 19.91 9.36
CA THR A 80 0.31 21.13 8.57
C THR A 80 -0.29 20.82 7.20
N LEU A 81 -0.20 19.57 6.74
CA LEU A 81 -0.81 19.11 5.51
C LEU A 81 -2.34 18.94 5.68
N PRO A 82 -3.14 19.33 4.67
CA PRO A 82 -4.59 19.50 4.83
C PRO A 82 -5.37 18.20 5.09
N LEU A 83 -4.80 17.04 4.78
CA LEU A 83 -5.48 15.74 4.90
C LEU A 83 -5.01 14.92 6.10
N THR A 84 -3.84 15.19 6.67
CA THR A 84 -3.15 14.33 7.65
C THR A 84 -4.05 13.93 8.82
N VAL A 85 -4.68 14.89 9.48
CA VAL A 85 -5.55 14.61 10.64
C VAL A 85 -6.76 13.75 10.28
N THR A 86 -7.29 13.90 9.06
CA THR A 86 -8.40 13.06 8.57
C THR A 86 -7.91 11.66 8.19
N ASP A 87 -6.72 11.57 7.61
CA ASP A 87 -6.07 10.34 7.16
C ASP A 87 -5.67 9.41 8.32
N TYR A 88 -5.51 9.93 9.54
CA TYR A 88 -5.34 9.11 10.75
C TYR A 88 -6.46 8.08 10.92
N LEU A 89 -7.69 8.43 10.54
CA LEU A 89 -8.80 7.49 10.60
C LEU A 89 -8.58 6.30 9.68
N GLU A 90 -7.84 6.42 8.58
CA GLU A 90 -7.64 5.37 7.59
C GLU A 90 -6.30 4.62 7.75
N PHE A 91 -5.22 5.34 8.02
CA PHE A 91 -3.86 4.78 8.05
C PHE A 91 -3.31 4.62 9.47
N GLY A 92 -3.82 5.39 10.42
CA GLY A 92 -3.36 5.43 11.82
C GLY A 92 -2.60 6.71 12.10
N ASN A 93 -2.45 7.03 13.39
CA ASN A 93 -1.67 8.18 13.84
C ASN A 93 -0.29 7.68 14.32
N PRO A 94 0.83 8.09 13.68
CA PRO A 94 2.17 7.67 14.09
C PRO A 94 2.54 8.12 15.51
N PHE A 95 1.92 9.18 16.03
CA PHE A 95 2.14 9.68 17.39
C PHE A 95 1.31 8.97 18.47
N GLU A 96 0.35 8.11 18.09
CA GLU A 96 -0.53 7.43 19.06
C GLU A 96 0.21 6.33 19.83
N SER A 97 1.11 5.59 19.18
CA SER A 97 1.97 4.59 19.81
C SER A 97 3.07 4.11 18.88
N ASP A 98 4.13 3.54 19.44
CA ASP A 98 5.18 2.82 18.70
C ASP A 98 4.60 1.74 17.78
N GLN A 99 3.50 1.09 18.18
CA GLN A 99 2.82 0.08 17.37
C GLN A 99 2.29 0.68 16.05
N TYR A 100 1.68 1.86 16.10
CA TYR A 100 1.19 2.55 14.90
C TYR A 100 2.33 3.04 14.03
N TYR A 101 3.35 3.66 14.63
CA TYR A 101 4.54 4.10 13.90
C TYR A 101 5.18 2.93 13.14
N GLN A 102 5.46 1.82 13.84
CA GLN A 102 6.05 0.62 13.24
C GLN A 102 5.15 0.02 12.15
N ALA A 103 3.83 -0.04 12.39
CA ALA A 103 2.89 -0.54 11.38
C ALA A 103 2.94 0.31 10.11
N ILE A 104 2.83 1.64 10.24
CA ILE A 104 2.87 2.58 9.11
C ILE A 104 4.21 2.50 8.38
N SER A 105 5.32 2.57 9.12
CA SER A 105 6.68 2.48 8.57
C SER A 105 6.93 1.17 7.82
N SER A 106 6.40 0.05 8.31
CA SER A 106 6.58 -1.25 7.67
C SER A 106 5.90 -1.40 6.31
N TYR A 107 4.91 -0.55 5.98
CA TYR A 107 4.27 -0.56 4.67
C TYR A 107 4.48 0.68 3.82
N SER A 108 5.02 1.76 4.38
CA SER A 108 5.28 2.98 3.62
C SER A 108 6.23 2.71 2.45
N PRO A 109 5.81 2.94 1.19
CA PRO A 109 6.61 2.51 0.03
C PRO A 109 8.00 3.11 -0.02
N TYR A 110 8.17 4.39 0.33
CA TYR A 110 9.47 5.08 0.25
C TYR A 110 10.51 4.48 1.21
N GLU A 111 10.12 4.21 2.45
CA GLU A 111 10.97 3.60 3.49
C GLU A 111 11.38 2.15 3.17
N ASN A 112 10.64 1.48 2.28
CA ASN A 112 10.81 0.05 1.99
C ASN A 112 11.36 -0.24 0.58
N LEU A 113 11.94 0.77 -0.09
CA LEU A 113 12.68 0.57 -1.36
C LEU A 113 13.99 -0.21 -1.11
N LYS A 114 14.33 -1.13 -2.03
CA LYS A 114 15.53 -1.97 -1.99
C LYS A 114 16.19 -2.07 -3.35
#